data_AF-A0A845QDJ8-F1
#
_entry.id   AF-A0A845QDJ8-F1
#
_cell.length_a   1.000
_cell.length_b   1.000
_cell.length_c   1.000
_cell.angle_alpha   90.00
_cell.angle_beta   90.00
_cell.angle_gamma   90.00
#
_symmetry.space_group_name_H-M   'P 1'
#
loop_
_entity.id
_entity.type
_entity.pdbx_description
1 polymer ?
#
loop_
_entity_poly.entity_id
_entity_poly.type
_entity_poly.pdbx_seq_one_letter_code
_entity_poly.pdbx_strand_id
1 'polypeptide(L)'
;MTFTDVGLCLDIYGVLVLGLAIGFSSDQHIEALSGTYFDSNSYFARELILQRIDTKLGILLLAAGFSAQIVGVHYREFEFNTDAAIGFVIMVGLALTGYFRDLRQEIGSRRCNRFYAEIRRKREEESQQADGV
;
A
#
# COMPACT_ATOMS: atom_id res chain seq x y z
N MET A 1 12.31 17.80 25.49
CA MET A 1 11.22 17.33 24.62
C MET A 1 10.32 18.51 24.35
N THR A 2 10.40 19.06 23.14
CA THR A 2 9.47 20.08 22.67
C THR A 2 8.18 19.40 22.20
N PHE A 3 7.07 20.13 22.10
CA PHE A 3 5.81 19.63 21.52
C PHE A 3 6.00 19.00 20.13
N THR A 4 7.03 19.46 19.40
CA THR A 4 7.44 18.95 18.10
C THR A 4 7.90 17.50 18.16
N ASP A 5 8.65 17.11 19.20
CA ASP A 5 9.16 15.74 19.36
C ASP A 5 8.00 14.75 19.63
N VAL A 6 7.04 15.18 20.47
CA VAL A 6 5.84 14.37 20.79
C VAL A 6 4.94 14.22 19.56
N GLY A 7 4.77 15.28 18.78
CA GLY A 7 4.05 15.23 17.50
C GLY A 7 4.69 14.26 16.51
N LEU A 8 6.02 14.30 16.40
CA LEU A 8 6.77 13.39 15.52
C LEU A 8 6.58 11.92 15.93
N CYS A 9 6.63 11.63 17.24
CA CYS A 9 6.41 10.27 17.75
C CYS A 9 4.99 9.76 17.46
N LEU A 10 3.97 10.60 17.61
CA LEU A 10 2.58 10.25 17.31
C LEU A 10 2.36 10.00 15.82
N ASP A 11 2.97 10.81 14.94
CA ASP A 11 2.90 10.60 13.49
C ASP A 11 3.56 9.27 13.09
N ILE A 12 4.75 8.96 13.63
CA ILE A 12 5.42 7.68 13.40
C ILE A 12 4.54 6.52 13.88
N TYR A 13 3.94 6.63 15.06
CA TYR A 13 3.06 5.60 15.60
C TYR A 13 1.79 5.42 14.75
N GLY A 14 1.16 6.51 14.32
CA GLY A 14 -0.01 6.50 13.44
C GLY A 14 0.26 5.83 12.09
N VAL A 15 1.42 6.13 11.48
CA VAL A 15 1.87 5.51 10.23
C VAL A 15 2.13 4.01 10.42
N LEU A 16 2.75 3.61 11.52
CA LEU A 16 2.98 2.20 11.83
C LEU A 16 1.66 1.44 12.02
N VAL A 17 0.69 2.01 12.75
CA VAL A 17 -0.61 1.38 12.98
C VAL A 17 -1.42 1.27 11.68
N LEU A 18 -1.51 2.34 10.89
CA LEU A 18 -2.17 2.32 9.57
C LEU A 18 -1.48 1.34 8.60
N GLY A 19 -0.15 1.34 8.62
CA GLY A 19 0.64 0.48 7.76
C GLY A 19 0.49 -1.01 8.09
N LEU A 20 0.46 -1.33 9.38
CA LEU A 20 0.22 -2.68 9.87
C LEU A 20 -1.20 -3.17 9.57
N ALA A 21 -2.21 -2.32 9.79
CA ALA A 21 -3.62 -2.69 9.62
C ALA A 21 -3.98 -3.03 8.17
N ILE A 22 -3.46 -2.26 7.20
CA ILE A 22 -3.87 -2.40 5.80
C ILE A 22 -2.82 -3.16 4.97
N GLY A 23 -1.53 -2.98 5.24
CA GLY A 23 -0.45 -3.62 4.49
C GLY A 23 -0.29 -5.12 4.73
N PHE A 24 -0.68 -5.61 5.91
CA PHE A 24 -0.47 -7.01 6.34
C PHE A 24 -1.73 -7.85 6.40
N SER A 25 -2.87 -7.35 5.91
CA SER A 25 -4.03 -8.21 5.74
C SER A 25 -3.66 -9.39 4.81
N SER A 26 -4.20 -10.59 5.06
CA SER A 26 -3.96 -11.77 4.21
C SER A 26 -4.89 -11.76 3.00
N ASP A 27 -4.57 -12.53 1.96
CA ASP A 27 -5.48 -12.66 0.80
C ASP A 27 -6.80 -13.31 1.19
N GLN A 28 -6.77 -14.23 2.17
CA GLN A 28 -7.96 -14.79 2.82
C GLN A 28 -8.85 -13.72 3.48
N HIS A 29 -8.23 -12.68 4.07
CA HIS A 29 -8.98 -11.58 4.67
C HIS A 29 -9.68 -10.74 3.60
N ILE A 30 -9.04 -10.51 2.45
CA ILE A 30 -9.67 -9.84 1.29
C ILE A 30 -10.80 -10.70 0.74
N GLU A 31 -10.60 -12.01 0.61
CA GLU A 31 -11.63 -12.94 0.14
C GLU A 31 -12.86 -12.88 1.06
N ALA A 32 -12.65 -12.96 2.39
CA ALA A 32 -13.71 -12.82 3.38
C ALA A 32 -14.43 -11.45 3.32
N LEU A 33 -13.69 -10.35 3.23
CA LEU A 33 -14.24 -8.99 3.13
C LEU A 33 -15.01 -8.76 1.82
N SER A 34 -14.58 -9.39 0.73
CA SER A 34 -15.19 -9.22 -0.58
C SER A 34 -16.51 -9.99 -0.75
N GLY A 35 -16.91 -10.78 0.24
CA GLY A 35 -18.17 -11.53 0.20
C GLY A 35 -18.24 -12.57 -0.92
N THR A 36 -17.08 -13.03 -1.42
CA THR A 36 -16.96 -13.94 -2.58
C THR A 36 -17.65 -15.30 -2.38
N TYR A 37 -18.12 -15.61 -1.17
CA TYR A 37 -18.89 -16.82 -0.89
C TYR A 37 -20.30 -16.85 -1.52
N PHE A 38 -20.90 -15.72 -1.94
CA PHE A 38 -22.28 -15.75 -2.46
C PHE A 38 -22.60 -14.99 -3.75
N ASP A 39 -21.86 -13.96 -4.19
CA ASP A 39 -22.07 -13.39 -5.55
C ASP A 39 -20.93 -12.48 -6.06
N SER A 40 -19.68 -12.79 -5.69
CA SER A 40 -18.42 -12.23 -6.24
C SER A 40 -18.51 -10.81 -6.84
N ASN A 41 -18.46 -9.78 -5.99
CA ASN A 41 -18.19 -8.43 -6.49
C ASN A 41 -16.70 -8.31 -6.83
N SER A 42 -16.37 -8.78 -8.04
CA SER A 42 -15.02 -8.78 -8.62
C SER A 42 -14.41 -7.37 -8.63
N TYR A 43 -15.25 -6.36 -8.86
CA TYR A 43 -14.82 -4.97 -8.78
C TYR A 43 -14.35 -4.58 -7.37
N PHE A 44 -15.09 -4.97 -6.34
CA PHE A 44 -14.74 -4.67 -4.95
C PHE A 44 -13.46 -5.40 -4.49
N ALA A 45 -13.31 -6.69 -4.83
CA ALA A 45 -12.09 -7.45 -4.54
C ALA A 45 -10.86 -6.80 -5.21
N ARG A 46 -11.00 -6.31 -6.45
CA ARG A 46 -9.94 -5.58 -7.16
C ARG A 46 -9.56 -4.30 -6.44
N GLU A 47 -10.53 -3.49 -6.00
CA GLU A 47 -10.23 -2.26 -5.27
C GLU A 47 -9.54 -2.52 -3.92
N LEU A 48 -9.92 -3.57 -3.19
CA LEU A 48 -9.22 -3.98 -1.97
C LEU A 48 -7.74 -4.36 -2.22
N ILE A 49 -7.47 -5.10 -3.30
CA ILE A 49 -6.10 -5.45 -3.70
C ILE A 49 -5.29 -4.20 -4.06
N LEU A 50 -5.88 -3.28 -4.82
CA LEU A 50 -5.25 -2.03 -5.20
C LEU A 50 -4.97 -1.15 -3.97
N GLN A 51 -5.92 -1.04 -3.05
CA GLN A 51 -5.77 -0.29 -1.80
C GLN A 51 -4.65 -0.86 -0.93
N ARG A 52 -4.49 -2.19 -0.88
CA ARG A 52 -3.36 -2.81 -0.19
C ARG A 52 -2.02 -2.42 -0.82
N ILE A 53 -1.93 -2.43 -2.15
CA ILE A 53 -0.72 -2.02 -2.86
C ILE A 53 -0.42 -0.55 -2.57
N ASP A 54 -1.41 0.33 -2.70
CA ASP A 54 -1.27 1.77 -2.43
C ASP A 54 -0.81 2.02 -1.00
N THR A 55 -1.33 1.26 -0.03
CA THR A 55 -0.91 1.37 1.37
C THR A 55 0.56 0.97 1.52
N LYS A 56 1.00 -0.13 0.91
CA LYS A 56 2.41 -0.56 0.97
C LYS A 56 3.35 0.49 0.37
N LEU A 57 2.98 1.06 -0.77
CA LEU A 57 3.75 2.12 -1.42
C LEU A 57 3.76 3.40 -0.57
N GLY A 58 2.63 3.77 0.02
CA GLY A 58 2.51 4.89 0.95
C GLY A 58 3.41 4.73 2.18
N ILE A 59 3.45 3.54 2.80
CA ILE A 59 4.35 3.25 3.93
C ILE A 59 5.81 3.41 3.53
N LEU A 60 6.22 2.88 2.36
CA LEU A 60 7.60 3.01 1.87
C LEU A 60 7.97 4.48 1.64
N LEU A 61 7.06 5.28 1.07
CA LEU A 61 7.28 6.71 0.86
C LEU A 61 7.40 7.47 2.19
N LEU A 62 6.56 7.15 3.17
CA LEU A 62 6.62 7.73 4.51
C LEU A 62 7.94 7.38 5.21
N ALA A 63 8.37 6.12 5.14
CA ALA A 63 9.65 5.68 5.69
C ALA A 63 10.83 6.45 5.05
N ALA A 64 10.79 6.66 3.73
CA ALA A 64 11.79 7.47 3.02
C ALA A 64 11.76 8.95 3.48
N GLY A 65 10.56 9.53 3.63
CA GLY A 65 10.38 10.90 4.12
C GLY A 65 10.93 11.10 5.54
N PHE A 66 10.63 10.19 6.46
CA PHE A 66 11.20 10.22 7.82
C PHE A 66 12.71 10.04 7.83
N SER A 67 13.24 9.14 7.00
CA SER A 67 14.70 8.96 6.87
C SER A 67 15.37 10.26 6.39
N ALA A 68 14.78 10.94 5.41
CA ALA A 68 15.27 12.23 4.94
C ALA A 68 15.20 13.32 6.02
N GLN A 69 14.12 13.35 6.83
CA GLN A 69 14.03 14.28 7.96
C GLN A 69 15.11 14.05 9.02
N ILE A 70 15.39 12.78 9.37
CA ILE A 70 16.43 12.43 10.35
C ILE A 70 17.81 12.91 9.86
N VAL A 71 18.11 12.68 8.58
CA VAL A 71 19.32 13.17 7.92
C VAL A 71 19.35 14.70 7.98
N GLY A 72 18.28 15.39 7.58
CA GLY A 72 18.19 16.86 7.63
C GLY A 72 18.42 17.45 9.03
N VAL A 73 17.98 16.76 10.09
CA VAL A 73 18.22 17.18 11.48
C VAL A 73 19.70 17.04 11.88
N HIS A 74 20.38 15.97 11.45
CA HIS A 74 21.78 15.71 11.81
C HIS A 74 22.77 16.55 10.99
N TYR A 75 22.40 16.98 9.78
CA TYR A 75 23.26 17.74 8.87
C TYR A 75 22.87 19.23 8.76
N ARG A 76 22.38 19.82 9.86
CA ARG A 76 21.93 21.24 9.94
C ARG A 76 22.98 22.29 9.56
N GLU A 77 24.26 21.94 9.51
CA GLU A 77 25.35 22.86 9.16
C GLU A 77 25.49 23.10 7.65
N PHE A 78 24.78 22.33 6.83
CA PHE A 78 24.73 22.57 5.40
C PHE A 78 23.78 23.74 5.11
N GLU A 79 24.32 24.88 4.66
CA GLU A 79 23.57 26.02 4.10
C GLU A 79 22.92 25.65 2.75
N PHE A 80 22.12 24.59 2.74
CA PHE A 80 21.31 24.27 1.57
C PHE A 80 20.23 25.34 1.42
N ASN A 81 20.07 25.83 0.20
CA ASN A 81 18.96 26.70 -0.15
C ASN A 81 17.64 25.93 0.07
N THR A 82 16.96 26.25 1.17
CA THR A 82 15.73 25.58 1.62
C THR A 82 14.67 25.55 0.52
N ASP A 83 14.59 26.60 -0.31
CA ASP A 83 13.60 26.68 -1.40
C ASP A 83 13.91 25.67 -2.50
N ALA A 84 15.18 25.49 -2.84
CA ALA A 84 15.60 24.47 -3.82
C ALA A 84 15.37 23.05 -3.29
N ALA A 85 15.60 22.83 -1.99
CA ALA A 85 15.34 21.55 -1.35
C ALA A 85 13.84 21.21 -1.33
N ILE A 86 12.99 22.18 -0.99
CA ILE A 86 11.52 22.02 -1.04
C ILE A 86 11.07 21.73 -2.48
N GLY A 87 11.55 22.49 -3.45
CA GLY A 87 11.24 22.28 -4.87
C GLY A 87 11.64 20.89 -5.36
N PHE A 88 12.81 20.39 -4.95
CA PHE A 88 13.27 19.04 -5.26
C PHE A 88 12.37 17.97 -4.63
N VAL A 89 12.01 18.10 -3.35
CA VAL A 89 11.11 17.16 -2.66
C VAL A 89 9.74 17.10 -3.35
N ILE A 90 9.16 18.24 -3.74
CA ILE A 90 7.89 18.30 -4.47
C ILE A 90 8.04 17.60 -5.82
N MET A 91 9.08 17.92 -6.61
CA MET A 91 9.30 17.31 -7.91
C MET A 91 9.46 15.79 -7.82
N VAL A 92 10.29 15.31 -6.90
CA VAL A 92 10.50 13.88 -6.64
C VAL A 92 9.21 13.22 -6.16
N GLY A 93 8.46 13.87 -5.27
CA GLY A 93 7.17 13.37 -4.78
C GLY A 93 6.15 13.21 -5.90
N LEU A 94 6.07 14.17 -6.83
CA LEU A 94 5.21 14.09 -8.00
C LEU A 94 5.66 12.99 -8.97
N ALA A 95 6.97 12.88 -9.22
CA ALA A 95 7.53 11.84 -10.08
C ALA A 95 7.27 10.42 -9.51
N LEU A 96 7.48 10.23 -8.20
CA LEU A 96 7.18 8.98 -7.50
C LEU A 96 5.69 8.67 -7.52
N THR A 97 4.83 9.68 -7.37
CA THR A 97 3.37 9.48 -7.47
C THR A 97 2.96 8.99 -8.86
N GLY A 98 3.54 9.56 -9.92
CA GLY A 98 3.34 9.08 -11.29
C GLY A 98 3.81 7.64 -11.47
N TYR A 99 5.04 7.34 -11.06
CA TYR A 99 5.62 6.00 -11.12
C TYR A 99 4.79 4.96 -10.34
N PHE A 100 4.32 5.32 -9.14
CA PHE A 100 3.49 4.44 -8.33
C PHE A 100 2.11 4.20 -8.94
N ARG A 101 1.52 5.15 -9.66
CA ARG A 101 0.28 4.91 -10.42
C ARG A 101 0.48 3.85 -11.50
N ASP A 102 1.59 3.90 -12.23
CA ASP A 102 1.88 2.93 -13.28
C ASP A 102 2.16 1.56 -12.67
N LEU A 103 2.97 1.51 -11.61
CA LEU A 103 3.27 0.29 -10.87
C LEU A 103 2.00 -0.33 -10.24
N ARG A 104 1.08 0.50 -9.74
CA ARG A 104 -0.24 0.09 -9.24
C ARG A 104 -1.03 -0.62 -10.33
N GLN A 105 -1.06 -0.10 -11.55
CA GLN A 105 -1.79 -0.73 -12.65
C GLN A 105 -1.16 -2.07 -13.05
N GLU A 106 0.17 -2.14 -13.15
CA GLU A 106 0.88 -3.35 -13.54
C GLU A 106 0.74 -4.46 -12.49
N ILE A 107 1.05 -4.17 -11.22
CA ILE A 107 0.96 -5.16 -10.13
C ILE A 107 -0.49 -5.53 -9.86
N GLY A 108 -1.39 -4.55 -9.89
CA GLY A 108 -2.82 -4.74 -9.70
C GLY A 108 -3.39 -5.73 -10.70
N SER A 109 -3.12 -5.56 -12.00
CA SER A 109 -3.58 -6.50 -13.03
C SER A 109 -3.06 -7.92 -12.81
N ARG A 110 -1.77 -8.09 -12.52
CA ARG A 110 -1.16 -9.40 -12.26
C ARG A 110 -1.71 -10.10 -11.03
N ARG A 111 -1.95 -9.36 -9.94
CA ARG A 111 -2.53 -9.93 -8.71
C ARG A 111 -4.00 -10.28 -8.90
N CYS A 112 -4.78 -9.42 -9.56
CA CYS A 112 -6.18 -9.69 -9.86
C CYS A 112 -6.33 -10.95 -10.72
N ASN A 113 -5.54 -11.10 -11.78
CA ASN A 113 -5.58 -12.27 -12.65
C ASN A 113 -5.26 -13.57 -11.89
N ARG A 114 -4.26 -13.55 -11.00
CA ARG A 114 -3.94 -14.72 -10.16
C ARG A 114 -5.07 -15.05 -9.18
N PHE A 115 -5.64 -14.04 -8.53
CA PHE A 115 -6.74 -14.22 -7.59
C PHE A 115 -7.98 -14.85 -8.26
N TYR A 116 -8.37 -14.37 -9.45
CA TYR A 116 -9.48 -14.97 -10.20
C TYR A 116 -9.17 -16.38 -10.72
N ALA A 117 -7.94 -16.64 -11.17
CA ALA A 117 -7.54 -17.97 -11.59
C ALA A 117 -7.66 -18.98 -10.45
N GLU A 118 -7.30 -18.59 -9.23
CA GLU A 118 -7.40 -19.44 -8.04
C GLU A 118 -8.86 -19.71 -7.64
N ILE A 119 -9.72 -18.68 -7.63
CA ILE A 119 -11.15 -18.86 -7.36
C ILE A 119 -11.80 -19.77 -8.40
N ARG A 120 -11.48 -19.58 -9.69
CA ARG A 120 -12.03 -20.42 -10.76
C ARG A 120 -11.62 -21.88 -10.59
N ARG A 121 -10.36 -22.14 -10.25
CA ARG A 121 -9.85 -23.49 -10.02
C ARG A 121 -10.57 -24.18 -8.87
N LYS A 122 -10.77 -23.49 -7.74
CA LYS A 122 -11.53 -24.02 -6.59
C LYS A 122 -12.96 -24.39 -6.96
N ARG A 123 -13.65 -23.54 -7.75
CA ARG A 123 -15.01 -23.85 -8.22
C ARG A 123 -15.07 -25.06 -9.15
N GLU A 124 -14.10 -25.20 -10.04
CA GLU A 124 -14.02 -26.36 -10.94
C GLU A 124 -13.77 -27.66 -10.15
N GLU A 125 -12.94 -27.61 -9.11
CA GLU A 125 -12.71 -28.73 -8.17
C GLU A 125 -13.99 -29.07 -7.37
N GLU A 126 -14.73 -28.07 -6.87
CA GLU A 126 -15.99 -28.25 -6.13
C GLU A 126 -17.12 -28.82 -7.02
N SER A 127 -17.25 -28.36 -8.27
CA SER A 127 -18.22 -28.91 -9.23
C SER A 127 -17.94 -30.37 -9.56
N GLN A 128 -16.68 -30.74 -9.77
CA GLN A 128 -16.30 -32.13 -10.05
C GLN A 128 -16.57 -33.08 -8.88
N GLN A 129 -16.45 -32.60 -7.64
CA GLN A 129 -16.83 -33.36 -6.46
C GLN A 129 -18.34 -33.52 -6.32
N ALA A 130 -19.13 -32.50 -6.70
CA ALA A 130 -20.59 -32.55 -6.63
C ALA A 130 -21.19 -33.52 -7.66
N ASP A 131 -20.61 -33.61 -8.87
CA ASP A 131 -21.11 -34.49 -9.94
C ASP A 131 -20.67 -35.97 -9.77
N GLY A 132 -19.71 -36.25 -8.88
CA GLY A 132 -19.17 -37.58 -8.61
C GLY A 132 -19.87 -38.37 -7.50
N VAL A 133 -20.93 -37.80 -6.91
CA VAL A 133 -21.76 -38.38 -5.82
C VAL A 133 -23.16 -38.68 -6.35
#